data_AF-A0A0K6ILS0-F1
#
_entry.id   AF-A0A0K6ILS0-F1
#
_cell.length_a   1.000
_cell.length_b   1.000
_cell.length_c   1.000
_cell.angle_alpha   90.00
_cell.angle_beta   90.00
_cell.angle_gamma   90.00
#
_symmetry.space_group_name_H-M   'P 1'
#
loop_
_entity.id
_entity.type
_entity.pdbx_description
1 polymer ?
#
loop_
_entity_poly.entity_id
_entity_poly.type
_entity_poly.pdbx_seq_one_letter_code
_entity_poly.pdbx_strand_id
1 'polypeptide(L)'
;MLKAFISFHIQLALSVLMPSWYQRDFFDDQKPSKHAHYRRFSKHYRAKRRLVRTLWTGTGFLILAFPSPPILVGGVLFSTCLSFAILDESE
;
A
#
# COMPACT_ATOMS: atom_id res chain seq x y z
N MET A 1 -14.60 32.77 -14.50
CA MET A 1 -14.85 33.30 -13.14
C MET A 1 -15.27 32.19 -12.17
N LEU A 2 -16.45 31.56 -12.33
CA LEU A 2 -16.95 30.53 -11.41
C LEU A 2 -15.99 29.35 -11.18
N LYS A 3 -15.39 28.81 -12.25
CA LYS A 3 -14.43 27.69 -12.17
C LYS A 3 -13.18 28.04 -11.33
N ALA A 4 -12.68 29.28 -11.47
CA ALA A 4 -11.52 29.74 -10.70
C ALA A 4 -11.87 29.91 -9.22
N PHE A 5 -13.07 30.41 -8.93
CA PHE A 5 -13.60 30.51 -7.57
C PHE A 5 -13.73 29.14 -6.90
N ILE A 6 -14.32 28.16 -7.60
CA ILE A 6 -14.46 26.79 -7.09
C ILE A 6 -13.08 26.17 -6.85
N SER A 7 -12.17 26.29 -7.82
CA SER A 7 -10.79 25.79 -7.70
C SER A 7 -10.08 26.36 -6.47
N PHE A 8 -10.20 27.67 -6.25
CA PHE A 8 -9.58 28.35 -5.11
C PHE A 8 -10.12 27.84 -3.77
N HIS A 9 -11.44 27.71 -3.63
CA HIS A 9 -12.06 27.25 -2.38
C HIS A 9 -11.72 25.78 -2.08
N ILE A 10 -11.61 24.94 -3.12
CA ILE A 10 -11.16 23.55 -2.98
C ILE A 10 -9.70 23.50 -2.51
N GLN A 11 -8.81 24.30 -3.11
CA GLN A 11 -7.41 24.37 -2.71
C GLN A 11 -7.24 24.86 -1.26
N LEU A 12 -8.04 25.85 -0.84
CA LEU A 12 -8.06 26.35 0.53
C LEU A 12 -8.58 25.30 1.53
N ALA A 13 -9.64 24.59 1.17
CA ALA A 13 -10.18 23.53 2.03
C ALA A 13 -9.15 22.38 2.20
N LEU A 14 -8.48 21.99 1.11
CA LEU A 14 -7.43 20.98 1.14
C LEU A 14 -6.22 21.45 1.97
N SER A 15 -5.82 22.72 1.89
CA SER A 15 -4.68 23.22 2.69
C SER A 15 -4.97 23.33 4.19
N VAL A 16 -6.23 23.30 4.61
CA VAL A 16 -6.62 23.30 6.03
C VAL A 16 -6.78 21.88 6.57
N LEU A 17 -7.42 20.99 5.80
CA LEU A 17 -7.71 19.61 6.23
C LEU A 17 -6.53 18.65 6.06
N MET A 18 -5.68 18.90 5.08
CA MET A 18 -4.65 17.95 4.67
C MET A 18 -3.36 18.20 5.44
N PRO A 19 -2.63 17.16 5.88
CA PRO A 19 -1.36 17.36 6.59
C PRO A 19 -0.29 18.05 5.73
N SER A 20 0.55 18.88 6.35
CA SER A 20 1.54 19.73 5.67
C SER A 20 2.54 18.97 4.79
N TRP A 21 2.83 17.70 5.11
CA TRP A 21 3.69 16.85 4.30
C TRP A 21 3.02 16.38 2.99
N TYR A 22 1.72 16.08 3.02
CA TYR A 22 0.97 15.65 1.84
C TYR A 22 0.64 16.85 0.92
N GLN A 23 0.53 18.05 1.48
CA GLN A 23 0.35 19.29 0.72
C GLN A 23 1.51 19.58 -0.22
N ARG A 24 2.77 19.36 0.19
CA ARG A 24 3.93 19.57 -0.69
C ARG A 24 3.82 18.75 -1.95
N ASP A 25 3.50 17.46 -1.84
CA ASP A 25 3.42 16.58 -3.00
C ASP A 25 2.24 16.91 -3.93
N PHE A 26 1.17 17.53 -3.42
CA PHE A 26 -0.02 17.83 -4.21
C PHE A 26 0.08 19.18 -4.94
N PHE A 27 0.79 20.15 -4.35
CA PHE A 27 0.95 21.50 -4.93
C PHE A 27 2.28 21.68 -5.67
N ASP A 28 3.30 20.87 -5.37
CA ASP A 28 4.63 20.96 -5.98
C ASP A 28 5.00 19.63 -6.68
N ASP A 29 4.58 19.52 -7.94
CA ASP A 29 4.81 18.35 -8.80
C ASP A 29 6.29 18.21 -9.23
N GLN A 30 7.13 19.24 -9.01
CA GLN A 30 8.51 19.25 -9.50
C GLN A 30 9.48 18.45 -8.61
N LYS A 31 9.12 18.20 -7.34
CA LYS A 31 9.90 17.36 -6.42
C LYS A 31 8.96 16.53 -5.55
N PRO A 32 8.47 15.39 -6.05
CA PRO A 32 7.76 14.45 -5.21
C PRO A 32 8.69 14.06 -4.07
N SER A 33 8.24 14.33 -2.84
CA SER A 33 9.01 13.97 -1.67
C SER A 33 9.14 12.43 -1.63
N LYS A 34 10.30 11.93 -1.19
CA LYS A 34 10.55 10.49 -1.02
C LYS A 34 9.75 9.95 0.18
N HIS A 35 8.43 10.06 0.15
CA HIS A 35 7.56 9.49 1.17
C HIS A 35 7.47 7.98 1.02
N ALA A 36 7.45 7.28 2.15
CA ALA A 36 7.25 5.83 2.20
C ALA A 36 5.98 5.37 1.47
N HIS A 37 4.98 6.25 1.32
CA HIS A 37 3.77 5.98 0.55
C HIS A 37 4.05 5.71 -0.94
N TYR A 38 4.95 6.48 -1.56
CA TYR A 38 5.30 6.30 -2.99
C TYR A 38 6.06 5.00 -3.25
N ARG A 39 6.68 4.42 -2.22
CA ARG A 39 7.36 3.11 -2.28
C ARG A 39 6.42 2.01 -2.79
N ARG A 40 5.14 2.07 -2.42
CA ARG A 40 4.11 1.08 -2.82
C ARG A 40 3.78 1.10 -4.31
N PHE A 41 4.11 2.18 -5.02
CA PHE A 41 3.81 2.37 -6.44
C PHE A 41 4.95 1.94 -7.36
N SER A 42 6.11 1.59 -6.78
CA SER A 42 7.27 1.12 -7.54
C SER A 42 6.93 -0.17 -8.32
N LYS A 43 7.61 -0.36 -9.46
CA LYS A 43 7.44 -1.59 -10.27
C LYS A 43 7.90 -2.83 -9.47
N HIS A 44 8.95 -2.67 -8.65
CA HIS A 44 9.52 -3.74 -7.84
C HIS A 44 8.55 -4.19 -6.74
N TYR A 45 7.97 -3.24 -5.99
CA TYR A 45 6.96 -3.52 -4.97
C TYR A 45 5.73 -4.21 -5.55
N ARG A 46 5.29 -3.80 -6.75
CA ARG A 46 4.18 -4.45 -7.46
C ARG A 46 4.48 -5.90 -7.85
N ALA A 47 5.72 -6.24 -8.18
CA ALA A 47 6.12 -7.62 -8.46
C ALA A 47 6.11 -8.48 -7.19
N LYS A 48 6.71 -7.97 -6.11
CA LYS A 48 6.68 -8.61 -4.77
C LYS A 48 5.25 -8.86 -4.29
N ARG A 49 4.36 -7.87 -4.45
CA ARG A 49 2.94 -8.01 -4.12
C ARG A 49 2.23 -9.12 -4.90
N ARG A 50 2.60 -9.37 -6.16
CA ARG A 50 2.05 -10.51 -6.92
C ARG A 50 2.48 -11.84 -6.32
N LEU A 51 3.74 -11.98 -5.91
CA LEU A 51 4.23 -13.18 -5.22
C LEU A 51 3.45 -13.44 -3.93
N VAL A 52 3.28 -12.40 -3.11
CA VAL A 52 2.48 -12.48 -1.87
C VAL A 52 1.04 -12.91 -2.18
N ARG A 53 0.43 -12.36 -3.24
CA ARG A 53 -0.91 -12.79 -3.66
C ARG A 53 -0.96 -14.28 -4.02
N THR A 54 0.00 -14.77 -4.79
CA THR A 54 0.08 -16.20 -5.15
C THR A 54 0.28 -17.08 -3.93
N LEU A 55 1.11 -16.63 -2.98
CA LEU A 55 1.34 -17.30 -1.71
C LEU A 55 0.05 -17.43 -0.91
N TRP A 56 -0.72 -16.34 -0.76
CA TRP A 56 -2.02 -16.37 -0.08
C TRP A 56 -3.06 -17.23 -0.80
N THR A 57 -3.06 -17.28 -2.13
CA THR A 57 -3.95 -18.19 -2.86
C THR A 57 -3.59 -19.65 -2.60
N GLY A 58 -2.30 -19.98 -2.50
CA GLY A 58 -1.83 -21.32 -2.15
C GLY A 58 -2.18 -21.71 -0.72
N THR A 59 -1.94 -20.80 0.24
CA THR A 59 -2.30 -21.01 1.66
C THR A 59 -3.81 -21.18 1.83
N GLY A 60 -4.61 -20.36 1.14
CA GLY A 60 -6.07 -20.48 1.16
C GLY A 60 -6.55 -21.83 0.61
N PHE A 61 -5.96 -22.29 -0.49
CA PHE A 61 -6.27 -23.61 -1.05
C PHE A 61 -5.89 -24.75 -0.09
N LEU A 62 -4.75 -24.65 0.58
CA LEU A 62 -4.31 -25.64 1.57
C LEU A 62 -5.27 -25.72 2.77
N ILE A 63 -5.72 -24.57 3.27
CA ILE A 63 -6.69 -24.49 4.38
C ILE A 63 -8.03 -25.11 3.97
N LEU A 64 -8.48 -24.88 2.73
CA LEU A 64 -9.70 -25.48 2.21
C LEU A 64 -9.58 -27.00 2.02
N ALA A 65 -8.42 -27.47 1.55
CA ALA A 65 -8.17 -28.90 1.37
C ALA A 65 -8.09 -29.65 2.70
N PHE A 66 -7.50 -29.02 3.72
CA PHE A 66 -7.31 -29.61 5.05
C PHE A 66 -7.74 -28.63 6.14
N PRO A 67 -9.05 -28.53 6.43
CA PRO A 67 -9.62 -27.58 7.38
C PRO A 67 -9.38 -28.02 8.83
N SER A 68 -8.11 -28.11 9.23
CA SER A 68 -7.72 -28.39 10.61
C SER A 68 -7.23 -27.12 11.30
N PRO A 69 -7.54 -26.91 12.60
CA PRO A 69 -7.08 -25.73 13.33
C PRO A 69 -5.56 -25.52 13.29
N PRO A 70 -4.70 -26.56 13.40
CA PRO A 70 -3.24 -26.38 13.32
C PRO A 70 -2.78 -25.86 11.95
N ILE A 71 -3.36 -26.36 10.86
CA ILE A 71 -3.01 -25.92 9.49
C ILE A 71 -3.46 -24.49 9.26
N LEU A 72 -4.62 -24.10 9.79
CA LEU A 72 -5.13 -22.74 9.68
C LEU A 72 -4.20 -21.76 10.42
N VAL A 73 -3.91 -22.03 11.70
CA VAL A 73 -3.06 -21.15 12.51
C VAL A 73 -1.63 -21.11 11.98
N GLY A 74 -1.04 -22.29 11.74
CA GLY A 74 0.33 -22.39 11.23
C GLY A 74 0.47 -21.79 9.83
N GLY A 75 -0.47 -22.10 8.93
CA GLY A 75 -0.47 -21.59 7.57
C GLY A 75 -0.64 -20.07 7.50
N VAL A 76 -1.53 -19.50 8.30
CA VAL A 76 -1.72 -18.03 8.37
C VAL A 76 -0.49 -17.33 8.94
N LEU A 77 0.05 -17.82 10.06
CA LEU A 77 1.24 -17.22 10.67
C LEU A 77 2.44 -17.30 9.74
N PHE A 78 2.70 -18.48 9.18
CA PHE A 78 3.80 -18.70 8.23
C PHE A 78 3.65 -17.82 7.00
N SER A 79 2.45 -17.77 6.41
CA SER A 79 2.14 -16.92 5.26
C SER A 79 2.34 -15.43 5.57
N THR A 80 2.00 -15.00 6.79
CA THR A 80 2.17 -13.62 7.24
C THR A 80 3.65 -13.27 7.40
N CYS A 81 4.44 -14.14 8.06
CA CYS A 81 5.89 -13.95 8.20
C CYS A 81 6.58 -13.89 6.84
N LEU A 82 6.24 -14.80 5.92
CA LEU A 82 6.75 -14.78 4.54
C LEU A 82 6.31 -13.53 3.79
N SER A 83 5.06 -13.10 3.95
CA SER A 83 4.57 -11.86 3.33
C SER A 83 5.42 -10.68 3.78
N PHE A 84 5.70 -10.56 5.08
CA PHE A 84 6.58 -9.52 5.60
C PHE A 84 7.99 -9.67 5.07
N ALA A 85 8.61 -10.85 5.10
CA ALA A 85 9.96 -11.05 4.56
C ALA A 85 10.08 -10.71 3.06
N ILE A 86 9.07 -11.04 2.25
CA ILE A 86 9.06 -10.75 0.81
C ILE A 86 8.85 -9.25 0.55
N LEU A 87 7.93 -8.63 1.29
CA LEU A 87 7.63 -7.20 1.19
C LEU A 87 8.68 -6.32 1.87
N ASP A 88 9.49 -6.91 2.74
CA ASP A 88 10.65 -6.24 3.31
C ASP A 88 11.61 -5.95 2.16
N GLU A 89 11.81 -4.68 1.93
CA GLU A 89 12.81 -4.17 1.02
C GLU A 89 13.94 -3.70 1.93
N SER A 90 14.74 -4.66 2.40
CA SER A 90 16.06 -4.42 2.97
C SER A 90 16.96 -3.98 1.81
N GLU A 91 17.08 -2.66 1.67
CA GLU A 91 17.98 -1.87 0.80
C GLU A 91 18.13 -2.28 -0.67
#